data_AF-A0A3D1BZP0-F1
#
_entry.id   AF-A0A3D1BZP0-F1
#
_cell.length_a   1.000
_cell.length_b   1.000
_cell.length_c   1.000
_cell.angle_alpha   90.00
_cell.angle_beta   90.00
_cell.angle_gamma   90.00
#
_symmetry.space_group_name_H-M   'P 1'
#
loop_
_entity.id
_entity.type
_entity.pdbx_description
1 polymer ?
#
loop_
_entity_poly.entity_id
_entity_poly.type
_entity_poly.pdbx_seq_one_letter_code
_entity_poly.pdbx_strand_id
1 'polypeptide(L)'
;DFDLENEKLDLLELEHYPGMTEKALLKIEALAMNRWHLDDIYIVHRYGKLRVGEPIVGIIVFAKHRKEAFDACHFIIDFLKTDAPFWKKEITSQQSYWVDAKKMDDEEKNKWN
;
A
#
# COMPACT_ATOMS: atom_id res chain seq x y z
N ASP A 1 24.92 -7.18 -6.23
CA ASP A 1 24.51 -7.58 -4.87
C ASP A 1 25.10 -6.62 -3.86
N PHE A 2 24.32 -5.60 -3.47
CA PHE A 2 24.70 -4.66 -2.42
C PHE A 2 24.05 -5.16 -1.12
N ASP A 3 24.90 -5.50 -0.16
CA ASP A 3 24.51 -6.04 1.13
C ASP A 3 24.13 -4.90 2.08
N LEU A 4 22.83 -4.60 2.14
CA LEU A 4 22.22 -3.56 2.96
C LEU A 4 21.88 -4.05 4.38
N GLU A 5 22.19 -5.30 4.75
CA GLU A 5 21.80 -5.87 6.05
C GLU A 5 22.41 -5.13 7.26
N ASN A 6 23.41 -4.26 7.05
CA ASN A 6 24.10 -3.53 8.13
C ASN A 6 23.98 -2.00 8.10
N GLU A 7 23.30 -1.38 7.12
CA GLU A 7 23.10 0.08 7.15
C GLU A 7 21.79 0.47 7.80
N LYS A 8 21.86 1.32 8.82
CA LYS A 8 20.68 1.80 9.53
C LYS A 8 19.84 2.70 8.61
N LEU A 9 18.63 2.25 8.31
CA LEU A 9 17.60 3.07 7.65
C LEU A 9 17.17 4.21 8.58
N ASP A 10 17.22 5.44 8.08
CA ASP A 10 16.84 6.64 8.84
C ASP A 10 15.46 7.16 8.42
N LEU A 11 15.21 7.24 7.12
CA LEU A 11 13.98 7.76 6.55
C LEU A 11 13.49 6.92 5.37
N LEU A 12 12.17 6.94 5.19
CA LEU A 12 11.48 6.51 4.00
C LEU A 12 10.91 7.74 3.29
N GLU A 13 11.20 7.92 2.01
CA GLU A 13 10.56 8.93 1.18
C GLU A 13 9.60 8.25 0.20
N LEU A 14 8.31 8.59 0.31
CA LEU A 14 7.26 8.08 -0.55
C LEU A 14 6.82 9.17 -1.53
N GLU A 15 6.98 8.89 -2.81
CA GLU A 15 6.44 9.72 -3.88
C GLU A 15 5.19 9.05 -4.46
N HIS A 16 4.31 9.87 -5.04
CA HIS A 16 3.09 9.40 -5.69
C HIS A 16 2.82 10.23 -6.94
N TYR A 17 1.95 9.74 -7.82
CA TYR A 17 1.49 10.50 -8.98
C TYR A 17 0.19 11.23 -8.63
N PRO A 18 0.20 12.57 -8.48
CA PRO A 18 -1.01 13.32 -8.12
C PRO A 18 -2.13 13.14 -9.12
N GLY A 19 -3.32 12.83 -8.64
CA GLY A 19 -4.52 12.54 -9.42
C GLY A 19 -4.64 11.10 -9.91
N MET A 20 -3.53 10.41 -10.23
CA MET A 20 -3.61 8.99 -10.63
C MET A 20 -3.66 8.06 -9.43
N THR A 21 -2.90 8.35 -8.38
CA THR A 21 -2.93 7.59 -7.13
C THR A 21 -4.33 7.58 -6.53
N GLU A 22 -4.97 8.73 -6.43
CA GLU A 22 -6.32 8.89 -5.89
C GLU A 22 -7.36 8.14 -6.74
N LYS A 23 -7.24 8.20 -8.07
CA LYS A 23 -8.10 7.41 -8.98
C LYS A 23 -7.90 5.91 -8.80
N ALA A 24 -6.67 5.45 -8.58
CA ALA A 24 -6.38 4.04 -8.34
C ALA A 24 -7.02 3.59 -7.01
N LEU A 25 -6.89 4.37 -5.94
CA LEU A 25 -7.51 4.07 -4.65
C LEU A 25 -9.04 4.00 -4.75
N LEU A 26 -9.69 4.97 -5.41
CA LEU A 26 -11.13 4.96 -5.66
C LEU A 26 -11.57 3.74 -6.49
N LYS A 27 -10.75 3.31 -7.45
CA LYS A 27 -11.03 2.10 -8.24
C LYS A 27 -10.95 0.85 -7.37
N ILE A 28 -9.95 0.74 -6.50
CA ILE A 28 -9.78 -0.40 -5.59
C ILE A 28 -10.95 -0.47 -4.61
N GLU A 29 -11.36 0.66 -4.05
CA GLU A 29 -12.54 0.78 -3.20
C GLU A 29 -13.79 0.28 -3.92
N ALA A 30 -14.05 0.77 -5.15
CA ALA A 30 -15.19 0.33 -5.95
C ALA A 30 -15.17 -1.18 -6.26
N LEU A 31 -13.99 -1.75 -6.51
CA LEU A 31 -13.84 -3.20 -6.72
C LEU A 31 -14.20 -4.00 -5.46
N ALA A 32 -13.78 -3.54 -4.28
CA ALA A 32 -14.12 -4.17 -3.01
C ALA A 32 -15.63 -4.06 -2.72
N MET A 33 -16.20 -2.87 -2.86
CA MET A 33 -17.65 -2.63 -2.66
C MET A 33 -18.53 -3.44 -3.62
N ASN A 34 -18.04 -3.76 -4.82
CA ASN A 34 -18.77 -4.61 -5.77
C ASN A 34 -18.66 -6.11 -5.43
N ARG A 35 -17.56 -6.52 -4.77
CA ARG A 35 -17.29 -7.93 -4.45
C ARG A 35 -17.92 -8.36 -3.12
N TRP A 36 -18.03 -7.46 -2.15
CA TRP A 36 -18.62 -7.73 -0.83
C TRP A 36 -19.72 -6.71 -0.51
N HIS A 37 -20.68 -7.12 0.33
CA HIS A 37 -21.69 -6.20 0.85
C HIS A 37 -21.11 -5.43 2.05
N LEU A 38 -20.44 -4.32 1.75
CA LEU A 38 -19.76 -3.47 2.73
C LEU A 38 -20.59 -2.20 2.95
N ASP A 39 -20.53 -1.66 4.16
CA ASP A 39 -21.24 -0.44 4.53
C ASP A 39 -20.44 0.80 4.09
N ASP A 40 -19.11 0.79 4.31
CA ASP A 40 -18.20 1.89 3.97
C ASP A 40 -16.73 1.43 4.00
N ILE A 41 -15.84 2.19 3.33
CA ILE A 41 -14.39 1.95 3.29
C ILE A 41 -13.66 3.28 3.38
N TYR A 42 -12.60 3.36 4.21
CA TYR A 42 -11.68 4.49 4.23
C TYR A 42 -10.26 4.00 3.97
N ILE A 43 -9.61 4.62 2.99
CA ILE A 43 -8.20 4.37 2.67
C ILE A 43 -7.42 5.67 2.84
N VAL A 44 -6.43 5.65 3.71
CA VAL A 44 -5.49 6.75 3.91
C VAL A 44 -4.10 6.24 3.59
N HIS A 45 -3.40 6.97 2.73
CA HIS A 45 -2.01 6.67 2.41
C HIS A 45 -1.18 7.96 2.51
N ARG A 46 -0.12 7.92 3.32
CA ARG A 46 0.81 9.04 3.49
C ARG A 46 1.84 9.05 2.36
N TYR A 47 2.35 10.23 2.06
CA TYR A 47 3.46 10.45 1.14
C TYR A 47 4.41 11.51 1.73
N GLY A 48 5.58 11.67 1.13
CA GLY A 48 6.68 12.50 1.64
C GLY A 48 7.64 11.70 2.54
N LYS A 49 8.39 12.43 3.38
CA LYS A 49 9.41 11.83 4.27
C LYS A 49 8.79 11.33 5.56
N LEU A 50 9.07 10.09 5.89
CA LEU A 50 8.56 9.34 7.03
C LEU A 50 9.71 8.74 7.81
N ARG A 51 9.64 8.78 9.15
CA ARG A 51 10.63 8.10 9.98
C ARG A 51 10.35 6.60 10.04
N VAL A 52 11.40 5.81 10.25
CA VAL A 52 11.24 4.38 10.50
C VAL A 52 10.29 4.14 11.67
N GLY A 53 9.32 3.24 11.46
CA GLY A 53 8.28 2.92 12.44
C GLY A 53 7.02 3.79 12.35
N GLU A 54 7.01 4.84 11.52
CA GLU A 54 5.78 5.61 11.31
C GLU A 54 4.77 4.84 10.45
N PRO A 55 3.45 4.94 10.76
CA PRO A 55 2.41 4.35 9.93
C PRO A 55 2.36 5.03 8.57
N ILE A 56 2.24 4.24 7.51
CA ILE A 56 2.21 4.70 6.11
C ILE A 56 0.79 4.68 5.56
N VAL A 57 0.11 3.55 5.75
CA VAL A 57 -1.20 3.24 5.18
C VAL A 57 -2.16 2.84 6.29
N GLY A 58 -3.41 3.29 6.18
CA GLY A 58 -4.53 2.87 7.01
C GLY A 58 -5.70 2.49 6.12
N ILE A 59 -6.29 1.32 6.38
CA ILE A 59 -7.50 0.83 5.71
C ILE A 59 -8.51 0.51 6.79
N ILE A 60 -9.71 1.06 6.68
CA ILE A 60 -10.83 0.82 7.59
C ILE A 60 -11.99 0.33 6.74
N VAL A 61 -12.57 -0.82 7.10
CA VAL A 61 -13.70 -1.41 6.38
C VAL A 61 -14.84 -1.63 7.36
N PHE A 62 -16.02 -1.14 6.99
CA PHE A 62 -17.26 -1.34 7.73
C PHE A 62 -18.11 -2.39 7.02
N ALA A 63 -18.54 -3.41 7.76
CA ALA A 63 -19.43 -4.43 7.23
C ALA A 63 -20.29 -5.03 8.35
N LYS A 64 -21.47 -5.52 7.98
CA LYS A 64 -22.38 -6.25 8.88
C LYS A 64 -21.75 -7.48 9.54
N HIS A 65 -20.84 -8.15 8.84
CA HIS A 65 -20.21 -9.38 9.29
C HIS A 65 -18.69 -9.26 9.15
N ARG A 66 -17.97 -9.75 10.17
CA ARG A 66 -16.52 -9.56 10.29
C ARG A 66 -15.73 -10.20 9.16
N LYS A 67 -16.23 -11.29 8.57
CA LYS A 67 -15.51 -12.06 7.55
C LYS A 67 -15.32 -11.19 6.31
N GLU A 68 -16.38 -10.54 5.87
CA GLU A 68 -16.41 -9.62 4.74
C GLU A 68 -15.48 -8.43 4.98
N ALA A 69 -15.48 -7.86 6.20
CA ALA A 69 -14.57 -6.77 6.55
C ALA A 69 -13.10 -7.18 6.44
N PHE A 70 -12.72 -8.36 6.98
CA PHE A 70 -11.34 -8.84 6.91
C PHE A 70 -10.93 -9.22 5.48
N ASP A 71 -11.78 -9.96 4.76
CA ASP A 71 -11.52 -10.38 3.38
C ASP A 71 -11.34 -9.15 2.47
N ALA A 72 -12.21 -8.14 2.61
CA ALA A 72 -12.10 -6.90 1.84
C ALA A 72 -10.87 -6.08 2.22
N CYS A 73 -10.53 -5.99 3.51
CA CYS A 73 -9.33 -5.26 3.94
C CYS A 73 -8.04 -5.89 3.36
N HIS A 74 -7.97 -7.22 3.31
CA HIS A 74 -6.86 -7.94 2.68
C HIS A 74 -6.81 -7.69 1.17
N PHE A 75 -7.96 -7.79 0.49
CA PHE A 75 -8.06 -7.49 -0.92
C PHE A 75 -7.58 -6.07 -1.26
N ILE A 76 -7.98 -5.07 -0.47
CA ILE A 76 -7.62 -3.67 -0.71
C ILE A 76 -6.10 -3.48 -0.59
N ILE A 77 -5.45 -4.05 0.43
CA ILE A 77 -4.00 -3.86 0.60
C ILE A 77 -3.20 -4.55 -0.52
N ASP A 78 -3.64 -5.73 -0.98
CA ASP A 78 -2.98 -6.44 -2.08
C ASP A 78 -3.04 -5.65 -3.38
N PHE A 79 -4.22 -5.12 -3.72
CA PHE A 79 -4.38 -4.27 -4.91
C PHE A 79 -3.69 -2.91 -4.75
N LEU A 80 -3.66 -2.32 -3.56
CA LEU A 80 -3.00 -1.03 -3.33
C LEU A 80 -1.50 -1.13 -3.62
N LYS A 81 -0.85 -2.22 -3.19
CA LYS A 81 0.59 -2.43 -3.39
C LYS A 81 1.00 -2.64 -4.83
N THR A 82 0.08 -3.07 -5.71
CA THR A 82 0.38 -3.33 -7.12
C THR A 82 -0.13 -2.24 -8.06
N ASP A 83 -1.31 -1.66 -7.76
CA ASP A 83 -2.06 -0.84 -8.73
C ASP A 83 -2.01 0.66 -8.43
N ALA A 84 -1.66 1.05 -7.20
CA ALA A 84 -1.49 2.46 -6.85
C ALA A 84 -0.04 2.92 -7.11
N PRO A 85 0.18 3.95 -7.95
CA PRO A 85 1.52 4.42 -8.28
C PRO A 85 2.14 5.16 -7.10
N PHE A 86 2.85 4.41 -6.27
CA PHE A 86 3.74 4.89 -5.22
C PHE A 86 5.17 4.42 -5.49
N TRP A 87 6.14 5.31 -5.26
CA TRP A 87 7.55 4.98 -5.35
C TRP A 87 8.20 5.16 -3.99
N LYS A 88 8.98 4.15 -3.60
CA LYS A 88 9.59 4.08 -2.28
C LYS A 88 11.09 4.30 -2.41
N LYS A 89 11.60 5.29 -1.69
CA LYS A 89 13.03 5.58 -1.60
C LYS A 89 13.48 5.41 -0.16
N GLU A 90 14.49 4.59 0.04
CA GLU A 90 15.12 4.37 1.34
C GLU A 90 16.32 5.32 1.49
N ILE A 91 16.44 5.96 2.65
CA ILE A 91 17.50 6.94 2.96
C ILE A 91 18.22 6.49 4.22
N THR A 92 19.53 6.27 4.10
CA THR A 92 20.45 6.00 5.20
C THR A 92 21.32 7.24 5.47
N SER A 93 22.10 7.20 6.55
CA SER A 93 23.08 8.25 6.87
C SER A 93 24.12 8.51 5.77
N GLN A 94 24.31 7.58 4.83
CA GLN A 94 25.36 7.66 3.80
C GLN A 94 24.80 7.79 2.38
N GLN A 95 23.62 7.22 2.12
CA GLN A 95 23.10 7.09 0.76
C GLN A 95 21.56 7.09 0.69
N SER A 96 21.03 7.15 -0.53
CA SER A 96 19.62 6.93 -0.79
C SER A 96 19.39 6.17 -2.09
N TYR A 97 18.44 5.24 -2.10
CA TYR A 97 18.15 4.42 -3.27
C TYR A 97 16.66 4.14 -3.42
N TRP A 98 16.23 3.95 -4.66
CA TRP A 98 14.87 3.54 -5.00
C TRP A 98 14.71 2.05 -4.76
N VAL A 99 13.54 1.66 -4.25
CA VAL A 99 13.20 0.26 -3.99
C VAL A 99 12.30 -0.25 -5.08
N ASP A 100 12.70 -1.36 -5.69
CA ASP A 100 11.90 -2.03 -6.70
C ASP A 100 10.62 -2.65 -6.13
N ALA A 101 9.59 -2.70 -6.96
CA ALA A 101 8.38 -3.44 -6.67
C ALA A 101 8.69 -4.93 -6.48
N LYS A 102 8.02 -5.58 -5.52
CA LYS A 102 8.25 -6.99 -5.22
C LYS A 102 7.30 -7.86 -6.03
N LYS A 103 7.84 -8.86 -6.74
CA LYS A 103 7.04 -9.88 -7.46
C LYS A 103 5.98 -10.57 -6.59
N MET A 104 6.27 -10.72 -5.29
CA MET A 104 5.34 -11.29 -4.32
C MET A 104 4.01 -10.52 -4.26
N ASP A 105 4.03 -9.19 -4.42
CA ASP A 105 2.80 -8.39 -4.34
C ASP A 105 1.87 -8.70 -5.52
N ASP A 106 2.43 -8.95 -6.72
CA ASP A 106 1.66 -9.41 -7.88
C ASP A 106 1.06 -10.80 -7.65
N GLU A 107 1.80 -11.72 -7.03
CA GLU A 107 1.33 -13.06 -6.70
C GLU A 107 0.17 -13.04 -5.70
N GLU A 108 0.24 -12.21 -4.64
CA GLU A 108 -0.85 -12.03 -3.67
C GLU A 108 -2.10 -11.47 -4.35
N LYS A 109 -1.96 -10.43 -5.18
CA LYS A 109 -3.08 -9.88 -5.95
C LYS A 109 -3.75 -10.93 -6.83
N ASN A 110 -2.97 -11.79 -7.48
CA ASN A 110 -3.49 -12.79 -8.40
C ASN A 110 -4.36 -13.87 -7.74
N LYS A 111 -4.23 -14.08 -6.41
CA LYS A 111 -5.09 -15.02 -5.66
C LYS A 111 -6.55 -14.60 -5.61
N TRP A 112 -6.86 -13.35 -5.97
CA TRP A 112 -8.22 -12.84 -5.98
C TRP A 112 -8.97 -13.08 -7.30
N ASN A 113 -8.29 -13.59 -8.33
CA ASN A 113 -8.90 -13.93 -9.63
C ASN A 113 -9.51 -15.33 -9.65
#